data_AF-A0A392QUS9-F1
#
_entry.id   AF-A0A392QUS9-F1
#
_cell.length_a   1.000
_cell.length_b   1.000
_cell.length_c   1.000
_cell.angle_alpha   90.00
_cell.angle_beta   90.00
_cell.angle_gamma   90.00
#
_symmetry.space_group_name_H-M   'P 1'
#
loop_
_entity.id
_entity.type
_entity.pdbx_description
1 polymer ?
#
loop_
_entity_poly.entity_id
_entity_poly.type
_entity_poly.pdbx_seq_one_letter_code
_entity_poly.pdbx_strand_id
1 'polypeptide(L)' 'MHDYLNRSFSIEEVTMAMKHLKGNAAPGPDGLNAAFYQQYWEIIGHDIATTVLNILNHEGDPSSINHT' A
#
# COMPACT_ATOMS: atom_id res chain seq x y z
N MET A 1 -14.35 10.93 -18.49
CA MET A 1 -13.02 10.26 -18.57
C MET A 1 -11.97 10.97 -17.73
N HIS A 2 -12.00 12.30 -17.62
CA HIS A 2 -11.06 13.06 -16.78
C HIS A 2 -11.35 12.90 -15.27
N ASP A 3 -12.61 12.67 -14.90
CA ASP A 3 -13.04 12.54 -13.49
C ASP A 3 -12.44 11.33 -12.78
N TYR A 4 -12.07 10.28 -13.53
CA TYR A 4 -11.48 9.06 -12.97
C TYR A 4 -10.10 9.30 -12.37
N LEU A 5 -9.29 10.18 -12.97
CA LEU A 5 -7.92 10.46 -12.50
C LEU A 5 -7.89 11.45 -11.33
N ASN A 6 -8.98 12.19 -11.12
CA ASN A 6 -9.12 13.17 -10.03
C ASN A 6 -9.87 12.62 -8.81
N ARG A 7 -10.31 11.35 -8.85
CA ARG A 7 -11.03 10.74 -7.73
C ARG A 7 -10.06 10.37 -6.61
N SER A 8 -10.54 10.45 -5.38
CA SER A 8 -9.81 9.92 -4.23
C SER A 8 -9.64 8.40 -4.32
N PHE A 9 -8.50 7.91 -3.86
CA PHE A 9 -8.22 6.49 -3.76
C PHE A 9 -9.08 5.83 -2.67
N SER A 10 -9.37 4.56 -2.87
CA SER A 10 -10.17 3.71 -1.97
C SER A 10 -9.38 2.56 -1.37
N ILE A 11 -9.84 2.03 -0.23
CA ILE A 11 -9.22 0.86 0.43
C ILE A 11 -9.20 -0.36 -0.50
N GLU A 12 -10.22 -0.49 -1.34
CA GLU A 12 -10.37 -1.58 -2.31
C GLU A 12 -9.26 -1.54 -3.36
N GLU A 13 -8.92 -0.36 -3.88
CA GLU A 13 -7.81 -0.17 -4.83
C GLU A 13 -6.47 -0.51 -4.19
N VAL A 14 -6.23 -0.07 -2.94
CA VAL A 14 -5.00 -0.38 -2.21
C VAL A 14 -4.88 -1.88 -1.95
N THR A 15 -5.97 -2.52 -1.54
CA THR A 15 -6.02 -3.98 -1.29
C THR A 15 -5.79 -4.77 -2.58
N MET A 16 -6.39 -4.35 -3.69
CA MET A 16 -6.21 -4.98 -4.99
C MET A 16 -4.76 -4.83 -5.47
N ALA A 17 -4.17 -3.63 -5.33
CA ALA A 17 -2.78 -3.39 -5.68
C ALA A 17 -1.83 -4.28 -4.86
N MET A 18 -2.07 -4.41 -3.55
CA MET A 18 -1.28 -5.30 -2.69
C MET A 18 -1.38 -6.77 -3.13
N LYS A 19 -2.58 -7.25 -3.43
CA LYS A 19 -2.79 -8.63 -3.93
C LYS A 19 -2.14 -8.88 -5.31
N HIS A 20 -1.96 -7.84 -6.12
CA HIS A 20 -1.29 -7.95 -7.42
C HIS A 20 0.25 -7.99 -7.32
N LEU A 21 0.85 -7.70 -6.17
CA LEU A 21 2.30 -7.82 -6.02
C LEU A 21 2.74 -9.28 -6.16
N LYS A 22 3.88 -9.50 -6.82
CA LYS A 22 4.49 -10.82 -6.92
C LYS A 22 5.03 -11.22 -5.55
N GLY A 23 4.46 -12.27 -4.94
CA GLY A 23 4.86 -12.73 -3.60
C GLY A 23 6.36 -13.07 -3.47
N ASN A 24 7.00 -13.51 -4.55
CA ASN A 24 8.43 -13.85 -4.59
C ASN A 24 9.35 -12.68 -4.99
N ALA A 25 8.84 -11.45 -4.99
CA ALA A 25 9.66 -10.27 -5.21
C ALA A 25 10.78 -10.19 -4.16
N ALA A 26 11.91 -9.61 -4.55
CA ALA A 26 13.02 -9.37 -3.64
C ALA A 26 12.53 -8.53 -2.44
N PRO A 27 12.96 -8.86 -1.21
CA PRO A 27 12.56 -8.11 -0.03
C PRO A 27 13.08 -6.67 -0.09
N GLY A 28 12.35 -5.76 0.55
CA GLY A 28 12.82 -4.39 0.74
C GLY A 28 13.93 -4.31 1.80
N PRO A 29 14.33 -3.09 2.20
CA PRO A 29 15.22 -2.87 3.34
C PRO A 29 14.72 -3.52 4.65
N ASP A 30 13.41 -3.75 4.75
CA ASP A 30 12.73 -4.45 5.85
C ASP A 30 13.01 -5.96 5.91
N GLY A 31 13.58 -6.55 4.85
CA GLY A 31 13.80 -8.00 4.76
C GLY A 31 12.52 -8.82 4.51
N LEU A 32 11.37 -8.18 4.29
CA LEU A 32 10.09 -8.83 4.09
C LEU A 32 9.70 -8.81 2.61
N ASN A 33 9.23 -9.95 2.10
CA ASN A 33 8.72 -10.03 0.73
C ASN A 33 7.22 -9.71 0.68
N ALA A 34 6.70 -9.49 -0.52
CA ALA A 34 5.27 -9.21 -0.69
C ALA A 34 4.36 -10.34 -0.17
N ALA A 35 4.83 -11.59 -0.15
CA ALA A 35 4.04 -12.71 0.38
C ALA A 35 3.73 -12.56 1.88
N PHE A 36 4.65 -11.99 2.67
CA PHE A 36 4.38 -11.67 4.08
C PHE A 36 3.17 -10.74 4.22
N TYR A 37 3.17 -9.63 3.48
CA TYR A 37 2.09 -8.65 3.52
C TYR A 37 0.76 -9.22 3.02
N GLN A 38 0.79 -10.12 2.02
CA GLN A 38 -0.41 -10.84 1.54
C GLN A 38 -0.96 -11.79 2.60
N GLN A 39 -0.09 -12.56 3.26
CA GLN A 39 -0.48 -13.57 4.23
C GLN A 39 -1.07 -12.96 5.51
N TYR A 40 -0.53 -11.82 5.96
CA TYR A 40 -0.97 -11.16 7.19
C TYR A 40 -1.91 -9.97 6.93
N TRP A 41 -2.40 -9.80 5.71
CA TRP A 41 -3.23 -8.64 5.31
C TRP A 41 -4.50 -8.48 6.18
N GLU A 42 -5.10 -9.56 6.66
CA GLU A 42 -6.26 -9.53 7.58
C GLU A 42 -5.93 -8.81 8.90
N ILE A 43 -4.66 -8.83 9.33
CA ILE A 43 -4.19 -8.26 10.59
C ILE A 43 -3.63 -6.85 10.39
N ILE A 44 -2.73 -6.67 9.42
CA ILE A 44 -1.99 -5.42 9.22
C ILE A 44 -2.54 -4.54 8.10
N GLY A 45 -3.43 -5.08 7.25
CA GLY A 45 -3.87 -4.43 6.02
C GLY A 45 -4.72 -3.18 6.26
N HIS A 46 -5.47 -3.13 7.37
CA HIS A 46 -6.27 -1.96 7.71
C HIS A 46 -5.40 -0.73 8.01
N ASP A 47 -4.37 -0.90 8.85
CA ASP A 47 -3.47 0.18 9.24
C ASP A 47 -2.61 0.65 8.07
N ILE A 48 -2.12 -0.29 7.26
CA ILE A 48 -1.36 0.00 6.04
C ILE A 48 -2.25 0.75 5.04
N ALA A 49 -3.47 0.26 4.77
CA ALA A 49 -4.37 0.92 3.82
C ALA A 49 -4.75 2.33 4.29
N THR A 50 -5.03 2.51 5.58
CA THR A 50 -5.33 3.83 6.15
C THR A 50 -4.16 4.80 5.99
N THR A 51 -2.94 4.34 6.28
CA THR A 51 -1.72 5.14 6.13
C THR A 51 -1.49 5.52 4.66
N VAL A 52 -1.62 4.56 3.74
CA VAL A 52 -1.47 4.79 2.29
C VAL A 52 -2.51 5.77 1.77
N LEU A 53 -3.78 5.63 2.18
CA LEU A 53 -4.84 6.56 1.78
C LEU A 53 -4.62 7.97 2.32
N ASN A 54 -4.08 8.10 3.54
CA ASN A 54 -3.72 9.41 4.07
C ASN A 54 -2.63 10.08 3.22
N ILE A 55 -1.63 9.31 2.78
CA ILE A 55 -0.57 9.80 1.88
C ILE A 55 -1.16 10.21 0.52
N LEU A 56 -1.96 9.34 -0.10
CA LEU A 56 -2.46 9.53 -1.46
C LEU A 56 -3.57 10.59 -1.58
N ASN A 57 -4.43 10.74 -0.57
CA ASN A 57 -5.59 11.63 -0.62
C ASN A 57 -5.41 12.94 0.15
N HIS A 58 -4.47 13.01 1.10
CA HIS A 58 -4.31 14.16 2.01
C HIS A 58 -2.89 14.74 2.02
N GLU A 59 -2.13 14.57 0.93
CA GLU A 59 -0.75 15.07 0.78
C GLU A 59 0.19 14.60 1.90
N GLY A 60 -0.05 13.41 2.47
CA GLY A 60 0.81 12.86 3.51
C GLY A 60 2.21 12.55 3.00
N ASP A 61 3.22 12.69 3.86
CA ASP A 61 4.62 12.50 3.50
C ASP A 61 5.09 11.05 3.76
N PRO A 62 5.48 10.28 2.72
CA PRO A 62 6.02 8.93 2.88
C PRO A 62 7.48 8.91 3.36
N SER A 63 8.16 10.05 3.47
CA SER A 63 9.59 10.10 3.80
C SER A 63 9.92 9.51 5.18
N SER A 64 8.96 9.56 6.10
CA SER A 64 9.09 8.98 7.45
C SER A 64 9.12 7.43 7.48
N ILE A 65 8.61 6.78 6.43
CA ILE A 65 8.55 5.30 6.32
C ILE A 65 9.54 4.76 5.28
N ASN A 66 10.04 5.61 4.38
CA ASN A 66 11.00 5.25 3.33
C ASN A 66 12.45 5.57 3.72
N HIS A 67 12.92 5.06 4.85
CA HIS A 67 14.34 5.13 5.21
C HIS A 67 15.12 4.03 4.47
N THR A 68 15.83 4.42 3.40
CA THR A 68 16.76 3.57 2.64
C THR A 68 18.18 3.69 3.17
#